data_AF-A0A2N5N8S8-F1
#
_entry.id   AF-A0A2N5N8S8-F1
#
_cell.length_a   1.000
_cell.length_b   1.000
_cell.length_c   1.000
_cell.angle_alpha   90.00
_cell.angle_beta   90.00
_cell.angle_gamma   90.00
#
_symmetry.space_group_name_H-M   'P 1'
#
loop_
_entity.id
_entity.type
_entity.pdbx_description
1 polymer ?
#
loop_
_entity_poly.entity_id
_entity_poly.type
_entity_poly.pdbx_seq_one_letter_code
_entity_poly.pdbx_strand_id
1 'polypeptide(L)'
;MNGLFDDAARLRTAATWVMGRGMAMALQSAWTEWERTLQTGDLVFFHGIFLESEEIEIISRSEWSHVGMVVRLPGFDEALLWESTTTETLEDVEQHRIKTGPMLVRLRERIATDEADRYDSRYAFRQLQGDRPADTLDKFQAFVEEVHDASFPSLTKMAEELLAGSWDCQADEKTFFCSELVAETYMRLGWMERGHPSNYYTPKLLAKSQDLPLAAGLVLARELRYLKDAEIPTVQP
;
A
#
# COMPACT_ATOMS: atom_id res chain seq x y z
N MET A 1 -25.04 32.04 -45.66
CA MET A 1 -25.25 32.03 -44.19
C MET A 1 -24.80 30.67 -43.62
N ASN A 2 -23.53 30.29 -43.74
CA ASN A 2 -23.01 28.98 -43.27
C ASN A 2 -21.93 29.15 -42.19
N GLY A 3 -22.12 30.08 -41.23
CA GLY A 3 -21.11 30.37 -40.19
C GLY A 3 -21.60 30.24 -38.74
N LEU A 4 -22.91 30.09 -38.50
CA LEU A 4 -23.48 30.20 -37.15
C LEU A 4 -23.82 28.85 -36.48
N PHE A 5 -23.79 27.73 -37.21
CA PHE A 5 -24.10 26.40 -36.67
C PHE A 5 -22.86 25.57 -36.29
N ASP A 6 -21.65 25.95 -36.73
CA ASP A 6 -20.39 25.25 -36.42
C ASP A 6 -19.77 25.72 -35.08
N ASP A 7 -19.97 26.98 -34.70
CA ASP A 7 -19.42 27.55 -33.45
C ASP A 7 -20.07 26.97 -32.18
N ALA A 8 -21.38 26.69 -32.19
CA ALA A 8 -22.07 26.17 -31.00
C ALA A 8 -21.64 24.73 -30.64
N ALA A 9 -21.27 23.92 -31.65
CA ALA A 9 -20.75 22.57 -31.44
C ALA A 9 -19.31 22.62 -30.90
N ARG A 10 -18.46 23.49 -31.45
CA ARG A 10 -17.07 23.68 -30.99
C ARG A 10 -17.00 24.25 -29.57
N LEU A 11 -17.88 25.18 -29.21
CA LEU A 11 -17.95 25.75 -27.86
C LEU A 11 -18.44 24.74 -26.82
N ARG A 12 -19.38 23.85 -27.17
CA ARG A 12 -19.82 22.75 -26.28
C ARG A 12 -18.72 21.73 -26.06
N THR A 13 -18.04 21.31 -27.13
CA THR A 13 -16.91 20.36 -27.01
C THR A 13 -15.74 20.98 -26.25
N ALA A 14 -15.41 22.25 -26.49
CA ALA A 14 -14.38 22.97 -25.74
C ALA A 14 -14.75 23.14 -24.25
N ALA A 15 -16.00 23.45 -23.92
CA ALA A 15 -16.47 23.57 -22.54
C ALA A 15 -16.43 22.21 -21.81
N THR A 16 -16.87 21.12 -22.43
CA THR A 16 -16.78 19.76 -21.86
C THR A 16 -15.32 19.31 -21.69
N TRP A 17 -14.43 19.69 -22.62
CA TRP A 17 -13.01 19.33 -22.56
C TRP A 17 -12.23 20.18 -21.53
N VAL A 18 -12.55 21.46 -21.40
CA VAL A 18 -11.99 22.36 -20.37
C VAL A 18 -12.53 21.99 -18.98
N MET A 19 -13.82 21.65 -18.83
CA MET A 19 -14.37 21.11 -17.57
C MET A 19 -13.73 19.77 -17.20
N GLY A 20 -13.55 18.87 -18.17
CA GLY A 20 -12.88 17.58 -17.96
C GLY A 20 -11.42 17.73 -17.50
N ARG A 21 -10.67 18.66 -18.10
CA ARG A 21 -9.30 19.00 -17.66
C ARG A 21 -9.28 19.67 -16.29
N GLY A 22 -10.20 20.60 -16.02
CA GLY A 22 -10.31 21.26 -14.73
C GLY A 22 -10.60 20.28 -13.59
N MET A 23 -11.50 19.32 -13.83
CA MET A 23 -11.85 18.27 -12.88
C MET A 23 -10.71 17.27 -12.68
N ALA A 24 -10.02 16.86 -13.75
CA ALA A 24 -8.83 16.00 -13.66
C ALA A 24 -7.68 16.69 -12.91
N MET A 25 -7.43 17.98 -13.17
CA MET A 25 -6.42 18.76 -12.43
C MET A 25 -6.80 18.93 -10.96
N ALA A 26 -8.09 19.15 -10.65
CA ALA A 26 -8.57 19.25 -9.27
C ALA A 26 -8.43 17.93 -8.51
N LEU A 27 -8.80 16.79 -9.13
CA LEU A 27 -8.61 15.45 -8.56
C LEU A 27 -7.13 15.14 -8.33
N GLN A 28 -6.26 15.48 -9.28
CA GLN A 28 -4.83 15.27 -9.13
C GLN A 28 -4.19 16.17 -8.06
N SER A 29 -4.70 17.40 -7.91
CA SER A 29 -4.26 18.32 -6.85
C SER A 29 -4.73 17.82 -5.48
N ALA A 30 -5.98 17.38 -5.35
CA ALA A 30 -6.51 16.81 -4.13
C ALA A 30 -5.82 15.49 -3.74
N TRP A 31 -5.50 14.62 -4.69
CA TRP A 31 -4.66 13.43 -4.46
C TRP A 31 -3.29 13.83 -3.93
N THR A 32 -2.64 14.80 -4.57
CA THR A 32 -1.31 15.28 -4.16
C THR A 32 -1.33 15.86 -2.75
N GLU A 33 -2.31 16.67 -2.41
CA GLU A 33 -2.46 17.24 -1.08
C GLU A 33 -2.73 16.17 -0.03
N TRP A 34 -3.59 15.20 -0.35
CA TRP A 34 -3.91 14.11 0.56
C TRP A 34 -2.72 13.17 0.77
N GLU A 35 -1.98 12.79 -0.27
CA GLU A 35 -0.78 11.97 -0.16
C GLU A 35 0.29 12.64 0.71
N ARG A 36 0.39 13.98 0.69
CA ARG A 36 1.29 14.73 1.58
C ARG A 36 0.96 14.56 3.06
N THR A 37 -0.26 14.15 3.39
CA THR A 37 -0.64 13.80 4.76
C THR A 37 -0.15 12.42 5.17
N LEU A 38 0.19 11.54 4.21
CA LEU A 38 0.71 10.21 4.50
C LEU A 38 2.12 10.30 5.08
N GLN A 39 2.41 9.48 6.09
CA GLN A 39 3.68 9.43 6.79
C GLN A 39 4.28 8.02 6.74
N THR A 40 5.58 7.93 7.00
CA THR A 40 6.24 6.62 7.17
C THR A 40 5.53 5.83 8.26
N GLY A 41 5.14 4.61 7.91
CA GLY A 41 4.38 3.72 8.77
C GLY A 41 2.89 3.67 8.47
N ASP A 42 2.31 4.58 7.69
CA ASP A 42 0.90 4.43 7.31
C ASP A 42 0.70 3.15 6.49
N LEU A 43 -0.39 2.44 6.69
CA LEU A 43 -0.68 1.21 5.96
C LEU A 43 -1.60 1.48 4.78
N VAL A 44 -1.32 0.83 3.65
CA VAL A 44 -2.15 0.83 2.45
C VAL A 44 -2.63 -0.58 2.19
N PHE A 45 -3.95 -0.75 2.13
CA PHE A 45 -4.61 -2.01 1.82
C PHE A 45 -5.21 -1.95 0.44
N PHE A 46 -5.16 -3.08 -0.25
CA PHE A 46 -5.57 -3.21 -1.62
C PHE A 46 -6.49 -4.41 -1.79
N HIS A 47 -7.49 -4.27 -2.65
CA HIS A 47 -8.39 -5.33 -3.07
C HIS A 47 -8.06 -5.79 -4.50
N GLY A 48 -7.79 -7.09 -4.68
CA GLY A 48 -7.75 -7.72 -6.00
C GLY A 48 -6.38 -7.90 -6.66
N ILE A 49 -5.26 -7.59 -5.98
CA ILE A 49 -3.90 -7.72 -6.55
C ILE A 49 -3.48 -9.18 -6.77
N PHE A 50 -3.99 -10.12 -5.97
CA PHE A 50 -3.68 -11.53 -6.14
C PHE A 50 -4.64 -12.17 -7.15
N LEU A 51 -4.31 -12.06 -8.43
CA LEU A 51 -4.81 -13.01 -9.44
C LEU A 51 -3.93 -14.27 -9.41
N GLU A 52 -4.59 -15.42 -9.55
CA GLU A 52 -4.02 -16.78 -9.72
C GLU A 52 -3.86 -17.68 -8.47
N SER A 53 -4.82 -17.72 -7.54
CA SER A 53 -5.15 -19.01 -6.89
C SER A 53 -6.52 -19.01 -6.21
N GLU A 54 -7.28 -20.07 -6.45
CA GLU A 54 -8.51 -20.36 -5.71
C GLU A 54 -8.22 -20.90 -4.29
N GLU A 55 -6.94 -21.04 -3.90
CA GLU A 55 -6.55 -21.82 -2.71
C GLU A 55 -6.22 -21.06 -1.42
N ILE A 56 -6.28 -19.72 -1.34
CA ILE A 56 -5.97 -19.04 -0.07
C ILE A 56 -7.24 -18.66 0.69
N GLU A 57 -7.87 -19.63 1.37
CA GLU A 57 -9.09 -19.38 2.18
C GLU A 57 -8.93 -18.26 3.22
N ILE A 58 -7.73 -18.08 3.78
CA ILE A 58 -7.48 -17.07 4.83
C ILE A 58 -7.49 -15.65 4.25
N ILE A 59 -6.88 -15.46 3.08
CA ILE A 59 -6.83 -14.17 2.38
C ILE A 59 -8.16 -13.93 1.63
N SER A 60 -8.77 -14.97 1.05
CA SER A 60 -10.06 -14.84 0.35
C SER A 60 -11.23 -14.53 1.29
N ARG A 61 -11.09 -14.82 2.60
CA ARG A 61 -12.04 -14.40 3.66
C ARG A 61 -11.69 -13.04 4.30
N SER A 62 -10.81 -12.27 3.67
CA SER A 62 -10.47 -10.88 3.98
C SER A 62 -11.01 -9.98 2.89
N GLU A 63 -11.45 -8.76 3.25
CA GLU A 63 -11.73 -7.74 2.24
C GLU A 63 -10.45 -7.29 1.51
N TRP A 64 -9.32 -7.29 2.21
CA TRP A 64 -8.03 -6.85 1.70
C TRP A 64 -7.18 -8.06 1.34
N SER A 65 -6.72 -8.11 0.08
CA SER A 65 -5.88 -9.19 -0.42
C SER A 65 -4.39 -8.88 -0.26
N HIS A 66 -4.03 -7.61 -0.22
CA HIS A 66 -2.64 -7.14 -0.15
C HIS A 66 -2.52 -5.93 0.76
N VAL A 67 -1.33 -5.76 1.34
CA VAL A 67 -1.00 -4.64 2.22
C VAL A 67 0.45 -4.22 1.98
N GLY A 68 0.69 -2.92 2.00
CA GLY A 68 2.03 -2.34 2.06
C GLY A 68 2.09 -1.22 3.08
N MET A 69 3.29 -0.72 3.33
CA MET A 69 3.55 0.38 4.24
C MET A 69 4.04 1.59 3.46
N VAL A 70 3.46 2.76 3.73
CA VAL A 70 3.95 4.03 3.22
C VAL A 70 5.33 4.30 3.82
N VAL A 71 6.26 4.76 2.97
CA VAL A 71 7.59 5.19 3.38
C VAL A 71 7.88 6.55 2.75
N ARG A 72 8.35 7.49 3.57
CA ARG A 72 8.96 8.74 3.10
C ARG A 72 10.46 8.70 3.33
N LEU A 73 11.21 8.66 2.24
CA LEU A 73 12.68 8.69 2.26
C LEU A 73 13.18 10.07 1.83
N PRO A 74 14.29 10.58 2.41
CA PRO A 74 14.99 11.74 1.88
C PRO A 74 15.38 11.51 0.41
N GLY A 75 15.18 12.53 -0.43
CA GLY A 75 15.46 12.44 -1.87
C GLY A 75 14.25 12.05 -2.73
N PHE A 76 13.11 11.70 -2.11
CA PHE A 76 11.85 11.43 -2.80
C PHE A 76 10.79 12.47 -2.40
N ASP A 77 10.20 13.15 -3.39
CA ASP A 77 9.13 14.13 -3.16
C ASP A 77 7.78 13.45 -2.90
N GLU A 78 7.58 12.24 -3.43
CA GLU A 78 6.36 11.45 -3.29
C GLU A 78 6.49 10.35 -2.24
N ALA A 79 5.35 9.82 -1.81
CA ALA A 79 5.31 8.66 -0.93
C ALA A 79 5.73 7.40 -1.70
N LEU A 80 6.57 6.59 -1.07
CA LEU A 80 6.88 5.25 -1.52
C LEU A 80 5.97 4.23 -0.84
N LEU A 81 5.85 3.06 -1.45
CA LEU A 81 5.21 1.89 -0.88
C LEU A 81 6.26 0.81 -0.69
N TRP A 82 6.44 0.39 0.55
CA TRP A 82 7.17 -0.82 0.92
C TRP A 82 6.19 -2.00 0.87
N GLU A 83 6.38 -2.90 -0.09
CA GLU A 83 5.51 -4.06 -0.29
C GLU A 83 6.32 -5.30 -0.62
N SER A 84 5.72 -6.48 -0.42
CA SER A 84 6.19 -7.72 -1.01
C SER A 84 5.15 -8.23 -1.98
N THR A 85 5.49 -8.34 -3.26
CA THR A 85 4.52 -8.65 -4.33
C THR A 85 5.00 -9.75 -5.27
N THR A 86 4.06 -10.41 -5.94
CA THR A 86 4.31 -11.30 -7.09
C THR A 86 4.29 -10.55 -8.42
N THR A 87 3.85 -9.30 -8.43
CA THR A 87 3.67 -8.51 -9.65
C THR A 87 5.01 -7.99 -10.17
N GLU A 88 5.29 -8.19 -11.45
CA GLU A 88 6.50 -7.72 -12.13
C GLU A 88 6.20 -6.51 -13.05
N THR A 89 5.45 -5.53 -12.55
CA THR A 89 5.03 -4.36 -13.34
C THR A 89 5.80 -3.09 -13.03
N LEU A 90 6.39 -2.97 -11.84
CA LEU A 90 7.06 -1.77 -11.37
C LEU A 90 8.53 -2.04 -11.03
N GLU A 91 9.33 -1.00 -11.20
CA GLU A 91 10.75 -1.02 -10.87
C GLU A 91 10.94 -0.68 -9.38
N ASP A 92 11.76 -1.47 -8.68
CA ASP A 92 12.22 -1.13 -7.34
C ASP A 92 13.10 0.13 -7.40
N VAL A 93 12.75 1.16 -6.61
CA VAL A 93 13.41 2.48 -6.68
C VAL A 93 14.84 2.48 -6.15
N GLU A 94 15.26 1.45 -5.42
CA GLU A 94 16.60 1.34 -4.84
C GLU A 94 17.52 0.40 -5.65
N GLN A 95 17.02 -0.75 -6.12
CA GLN A 95 17.77 -1.70 -6.94
C GLN A 95 17.68 -1.41 -8.45
N HIS A 96 16.80 -0.52 -8.87
CA HIS A 96 16.60 -0.14 -10.27
C HIS A 96 16.32 -1.33 -11.19
N ARG A 97 15.50 -2.27 -10.72
CA ARG A 97 15.07 -3.46 -11.47
C ARG A 97 13.65 -3.87 -11.10
N ILE A 98 12.98 -4.54 -12.03
CA ILE A 98 11.73 -5.24 -11.77
C ILE A 98 12.07 -6.57 -11.08
N LYS A 99 11.36 -6.88 -10.00
CA LYS A 99 11.52 -8.12 -9.22
C LYS A 99 10.22 -8.46 -8.47
N THR A 100 10.21 -9.63 -7.84
CA THR A 100 9.20 -10.03 -6.86
C THR A 100 9.79 -10.04 -5.44
N GLY A 101 8.93 -10.14 -4.43
CA GLY A 101 9.35 -10.06 -3.04
C GLY A 101 9.43 -8.62 -2.53
N PRO A 102 10.15 -8.37 -1.42
CA PRO A 102 10.26 -7.05 -0.80
C PRO A 102 10.86 -6.00 -1.75
N MET A 103 10.12 -4.92 -1.97
CA MET A 103 10.53 -3.82 -2.83
C MET A 103 9.93 -2.47 -2.42
N LEU A 104 10.63 -1.40 -2.79
CA LEU A 104 10.15 -0.02 -2.67
C LEU A 104 9.71 0.49 -4.04
N VAL A 105 8.45 0.89 -4.17
CA VAL A 105 7.89 1.47 -5.40
C VAL A 105 7.26 2.83 -5.14
N ARG A 106 7.04 3.63 -6.19
CA ARG A 106 6.30 4.90 -6.07
C ARG A 106 4.82 4.60 -5.85
N LEU A 107 4.24 5.08 -4.75
CA LEU A 107 2.85 4.79 -4.39
C LEU A 107 1.86 5.23 -5.49
N ARG A 108 2.12 6.38 -6.12
CA ARG A 108 1.29 6.90 -7.22
C ARG A 108 1.28 5.97 -8.41
N GLU A 109 2.46 5.52 -8.84
CA GLU A 109 2.59 4.61 -9.98
C GLU A 109 1.94 3.27 -9.64
N ARG A 110 2.11 2.79 -8.40
CA ARG A 110 1.48 1.57 -7.92
C ARG A 110 -0.04 1.57 -8.02
N ILE A 111 -0.68 2.67 -7.59
CA ILE A 111 -2.13 2.84 -7.66
C ILE A 111 -2.58 3.04 -9.11
N ALA A 112 -1.86 3.86 -9.88
CA ALA A 112 -2.18 4.10 -11.29
C ALA A 112 -2.14 2.83 -12.15
N THR A 113 -1.17 1.95 -11.92
CA THR A 113 -1.04 0.66 -12.62
C THR A 113 -2.22 -0.27 -12.30
N ASP A 114 -2.57 -0.45 -11.02
CA ASP A 114 -3.73 -1.27 -10.63
C ASP A 114 -5.04 -0.76 -11.25
N GLU A 115 -5.21 0.56 -11.23
CA GLU A 115 -6.37 1.23 -11.79
C GLU A 115 -6.48 1.08 -13.32
N ALA A 116 -5.35 1.07 -14.02
CA ALA A 116 -5.27 0.93 -15.47
C ALA A 116 -5.58 -0.51 -15.91
N ASP A 117 -5.10 -1.50 -15.15
CA ASP A 117 -5.31 -2.92 -15.41
C ASP A 117 -6.73 -3.40 -15.05
N ARG A 118 -7.57 -2.51 -14.53
CA ARG A 118 -8.98 -2.76 -14.17
C ARG A 118 -9.15 -3.85 -13.11
N TYR A 119 -8.18 -3.99 -12.22
CA TYR A 119 -8.45 -4.60 -10.93
C TYR A 119 -9.54 -3.78 -10.23
N ASP A 120 -10.49 -4.43 -9.57
CA ASP A 120 -11.57 -3.76 -8.83
C ASP A 120 -10.96 -3.07 -7.59
N SER A 121 -10.30 -1.93 -7.83
CA SER A 121 -9.22 -1.41 -7.01
C SER A 121 -9.79 -0.53 -5.90
N ARG A 122 -10.34 -1.21 -4.90
CA ARG A 122 -10.66 -0.59 -3.62
C ARG A 122 -9.37 -0.49 -2.83
N TYR A 123 -9.11 0.70 -2.30
CA TYR A 123 -7.98 0.95 -1.43
C TYR A 123 -8.47 1.40 -0.07
N ALA A 124 -7.70 1.09 0.97
CA ALA A 124 -7.89 1.69 2.26
C ALA A 124 -6.57 2.10 2.87
N PHE A 125 -6.59 3.22 3.58
CA PHE A 125 -5.42 3.75 4.28
C PHE A 125 -5.70 3.75 5.77
N ARG A 126 -4.68 3.39 6.54
CA ARG A 126 -4.69 3.52 8.01
C ARG A 126 -3.44 4.27 8.41
N GLN A 127 -3.64 5.50 8.87
CA GLN A 127 -2.52 6.32 9.30
C GLN A 127 -2.02 5.87 10.66
N LEU A 128 -0.71 5.69 10.80
CA LEU A 128 -0.08 5.47 12.08
C LEU A 128 -0.03 6.82 12.81
N GLN A 129 -0.48 6.85 14.06
CA GLN A 129 -0.47 8.03 14.92
C GLN A 129 0.49 7.80 16.09
N GLY A 130 1.13 8.87 16.56
CA GLY A 130 2.12 8.85 17.65
C GLY A 130 3.52 9.24 17.18
N ASP A 131 4.42 9.52 18.12
CA ASP A 131 5.78 9.94 17.77
C ASP A 131 6.66 8.77 17.35
N ARG A 132 7.48 8.99 16.33
CA ARG A 132 8.37 7.97 15.77
C ARG A 132 9.77 8.19 16.36
N PRO A 133 10.47 7.13 16.80
CA PRO A 133 11.85 7.25 17.24
C PRO A 133 12.73 7.91 16.16
N ALA A 134 13.68 8.75 16.57
CA ALA A 134 14.56 9.46 15.64
C ALA A 134 15.40 8.51 14.75
N ASP A 135 15.67 7.29 15.23
CA ASP A 135 16.41 6.24 14.52
C ASP A 135 15.53 5.36 13.61
N THR A 136 14.26 5.73 13.41
CA THR A 136 13.31 4.97 12.57
C THR A 136 13.87 4.71 11.17
N LEU A 137 14.41 5.74 10.52
CA LEU A 137 14.84 5.64 9.14
C LEU A 137 16.07 4.75 8.99
N ASP A 138 17.03 4.87 9.92
CA ASP A 138 18.24 4.06 9.94
C ASP A 138 17.90 2.57 10.14
N LYS A 139 16.98 2.27 11.08
CA LYS A 139 16.49 0.89 11.29
C LYS A 139 15.73 0.37 10.08
N PHE A 140 14.94 1.23 9.43
CA PHE A 140 14.20 0.85 8.23
C PHE A 140 15.15 0.49 7.10
N GLN A 141 16.15 1.34 6.83
CA GLN A 141 17.16 1.09 5.80
C GLN A 141 17.97 -0.18 6.09
N ALA A 142 18.39 -0.39 7.33
CA ALA A 142 19.08 -1.62 7.72
C ALA A 142 18.22 -2.87 7.48
N PHE A 143 16.91 -2.79 7.74
CA PHE A 143 16.00 -3.90 7.45
C PHE A 143 15.78 -4.10 5.95
N VAL A 144 15.63 -3.02 5.17
CA VAL A 144 15.55 -3.10 3.70
C VAL A 144 16.78 -3.83 3.17
N GLU A 145 17.99 -3.41 3.56
CA GLU A 145 19.25 -4.06 3.15
C GLU A 145 19.29 -5.56 3.49
N GLU A 146 18.72 -5.97 4.63
CA GLU A 146 18.67 -7.36 5.07
C GLU A 146 17.74 -8.23 4.20
N VAL A 147 16.58 -7.69 3.79
CA VAL A 147 15.53 -8.49 3.12
C VAL A 147 15.33 -8.17 1.64
N HIS A 148 16.08 -7.21 1.08
CA HIS A 148 15.84 -6.75 -0.29
C HIS A 148 16.03 -7.84 -1.35
N ASP A 149 16.83 -8.86 -1.07
CA ASP A 149 17.04 -9.99 -1.97
C ASP A 149 16.16 -11.21 -1.63
N ALA A 150 15.29 -11.10 -0.63
CA ALA A 150 14.27 -12.11 -0.36
C ALA A 150 13.24 -12.17 -1.50
N SER A 151 12.61 -13.33 -1.69
CA SER A 151 11.59 -13.50 -2.74
C SER A 151 10.18 -13.55 -2.16
N PHE A 152 9.17 -13.45 -3.02
CA PHE A 152 7.81 -13.77 -2.61
C PHE A 152 7.66 -15.30 -2.45
N PRO A 153 7.04 -15.82 -1.38
CA PRO A 153 6.85 -17.26 -1.19
C PRO A 153 5.89 -17.84 -2.24
N SER A 154 6.08 -19.10 -2.63
CA SER A 154 5.03 -19.82 -3.36
C SER A 154 3.78 -19.95 -2.49
N LEU A 155 2.62 -20.14 -3.10
CA LEU A 155 1.35 -20.25 -2.37
C LEU A 155 1.38 -21.33 -1.28
N THR A 156 1.95 -22.50 -1.58
CA THR A 156 2.11 -23.59 -0.62
C THR A 156 3.02 -23.17 0.53
N LYS A 157 4.16 -22.54 0.23
CA LYS A 157 5.10 -22.06 1.25
C LYS A 157 4.45 -20.99 2.13
N MET A 158 3.72 -20.04 1.55
CA MET A 158 2.99 -19.02 2.31
C MET A 158 1.95 -19.65 3.24
N ALA A 159 1.23 -20.68 2.79
CA ALA A 159 0.28 -21.41 3.63
C ALA A 159 0.97 -22.13 4.80
N GLU A 160 2.13 -22.74 4.54
CA GLU A 160 2.97 -23.35 5.58
C GLU A 160 3.47 -22.32 6.59
N GLU A 161 3.93 -21.15 6.11
CA GLU A 161 4.41 -20.04 6.95
C GLU A 161 3.28 -19.47 7.82
N LEU A 162 2.10 -19.21 7.27
CA LEU A 162 0.94 -18.75 8.03
C LEU A 162 0.52 -19.75 9.12
N LEU A 163 0.58 -21.04 8.79
CA LEU A 163 0.26 -22.11 9.73
C LEU A 163 1.32 -22.21 10.84
N ALA A 164 2.61 -22.12 10.50
CA ALA A 164 3.69 -22.04 11.47
C ALA A 164 3.55 -20.83 12.39
N GLY A 165 3.20 -19.66 11.84
CA GLY A 165 2.98 -18.44 12.61
C GLY A 165 1.83 -18.58 13.59
N SER A 166 0.75 -19.26 13.18
CA SER A 166 -0.39 -19.61 14.06
C SER A 166 -0.02 -20.53 15.23
N TRP A 167 1.15 -21.19 15.15
CA TRP A 167 1.76 -21.99 16.23
C TRP A 167 3.00 -21.32 16.84
N ASP A 168 3.15 -20.00 16.69
CA ASP A 168 4.24 -19.20 17.22
C ASP A 168 5.64 -19.65 16.77
N CYS A 169 5.72 -20.17 15.54
CA CYS A 169 6.96 -20.56 14.89
C CYS A 169 7.32 -19.55 13.79
N GLN A 170 8.48 -18.91 13.95
CA GLN A 170 9.03 -17.96 12.98
C GLN A 170 9.39 -18.67 11.68
N ALA A 171 8.93 -18.10 10.55
CA ALA A 171 9.33 -18.53 9.22
C ALA A 171 10.80 -18.17 8.91
N ASP A 172 11.35 -18.74 7.85
CA ASP A 172 12.67 -18.32 7.38
C ASP A 172 12.59 -16.95 6.70
N GLU A 173 13.61 -16.09 6.90
CA GLU A 173 13.63 -14.73 6.34
C GLU A 173 14.08 -14.69 4.88
N LYS A 174 14.01 -15.82 4.14
CA LYS A 174 14.34 -15.84 2.69
C LYS A 174 13.13 -15.52 1.83
N THR A 175 11.95 -15.70 2.39
CA THR A 175 10.68 -15.35 1.77
C THR A 175 9.89 -14.43 2.65
N PHE A 176 9.16 -13.51 2.03
CA PHE A 176 8.24 -12.63 2.74
C PHE A 176 6.98 -12.46 1.93
N PHE A 177 5.82 -12.76 2.51
CA PHE A 177 4.55 -12.28 1.95
C PHE A 177 4.22 -10.87 2.44
N CYS A 178 3.24 -10.22 1.81
CA CYS A 178 2.96 -8.79 2.01
C CYS A 178 2.75 -8.38 3.47
N SER A 179 1.88 -9.09 4.21
CA SER A 179 1.57 -8.75 5.60
C SER A 179 2.66 -9.16 6.58
N GLU A 180 3.40 -10.25 6.30
CA GLU A 180 4.58 -10.63 7.09
C GLU A 180 5.67 -9.55 7.00
N LEU A 181 5.96 -9.06 5.79
CA LEU A 181 6.93 -7.99 5.59
C LEU A 181 6.58 -6.75 6.40
N VAL A 182 5.31 -6.33 6.34
CA VAL A 182 4.81 -5.16 7.09
C VAL A 182 4.91 -5.39 8.61
N ALA A 183 4.51 -6.57 9.09
CA ALA A 183 4.57 -6.92 10.50
C ALA A 183 6.02 -6.96 11.00
N GLU A 184 6.93 -7.63 10.28
CA GLU A 184 8.35 -7.67 10.62
C GLU A 184 8.96 -6.26 10.62
N THR A 185 8.61 -5.43 9.63
CA THR A 185 9.04 -4.03 9.58
C THR A 185 8.62 -3.29 10.85
N TYR A 186 7.33 -3.36 11.22
CA TYR A 186 6.83 -2.73 12.44
C TYR A 186 7.56 -3.23 13.70
N MET A 187 7.83 -4.52 13.79
CA MET A 187 8.55 -5.11 14.92
C MET A 187 10.02 -4.70 14.97
N ARG A 188 10.73 -4.66 13.84
CA ARG A 188 12.13 -4.21 13.73
C ARG A 188 12.27 -2.72 14.06
N LEU A 189 11.26 -1.91 13.71
CA LEU A 189 11.20 -0.49 14.06
C LEU A 189 10.79 -0.23 15.52
N GLY A 190 10.37 -1.27 16.25
CA GLY A 190 9.91 -1.16 17.63
C GLY A 190 8.50 -0.54 17.76
N TRP A 191 7.71 -0.60 16.69
CA TRP A 191 6.34 -0.10 16.64
C TRP A 191 5.28 -1.15 17.00
N MET A 192 5.67 -2.43 16.96
CA MET A 192 4.82 -3.56 17.34
C MET A 192 5.61 -4.50 18.26
N GLU A 193 4.95 -4.98 19.31
CA GLU A 193 5.51 -5.98 20.22
C GLU A 193 5.60 -7.34 19.53
N ARG A 194 6.63 -8.11 19.86
CA ARG A 194 6.88 -9.45 19.31
C ARG A 194 6.17 -10.54 20.13
N GLY A 195 4.86 -10.38 20.33
CA GLY A 195 4.03 -11.38 21.00
C GLY A 195 3.78 -12.63 20.14
N HIS A 196 3.75 -12.44 18.83
CA HIS A 196 3.66 -13.47 17.80
C HIS A 196 4.76 -13.22 16.74
N PRO A 197 5.21 -14.25 16.00
CA PRO A 197 6.14 -14.06 14.89
C PRO A 197 5.49 -13.29 13.73
N SER A 198 6.26 -12.68 12.84
CA SER A 198 5.74 -11.83 11.76
C SER A 198 4.83 -12.57 10.78
N ASN A 199 5.10 -13.85 10.51
CA ASN A 199 4.27 -14.73 9.68
C ASN A 199 2.92 -15.11 10.32
N TYR A 200 2.63 -14.69 11.55
CA TYR A 200 1.29 -14.79 12.15
C TYR A 200 0.30 -13.79 11.53
N TYR A 201 0.80 -12.64 11.08
CA TYR A 201 -0.04 -11.51 10.73
C TYR A 201 -0.53 -11.59 9.29
N THR A 202 -1.85 -11.57 9.12
CA THR A 202 -2.53 -11.53 7.81
C THR A 202 -2.98 -10.10 7.48
N PRO A 203 -3.29 -9.77 6.21
CA PRO A 203 -3.86 -8.45 5.87
C PRO A 203 -5.13 -8.15 6.67
N LYS A 204 -5.93 -9.19 6.96
CA LYS A 204 -7.14 -9.10 7.79
C LYS A 204 -6.84 -8.66 9.22
N LEU A 205 -5.79 -9.21 9.83
CA LEU A 205 -5.38 -8.83 11.19
C LEU A 205 -4.82 -7.40 11.20
N LEU A 206 -3.99 -7.05 10.22
CA LEU A 206 -3.44 -5.69 10.09
C LEU A 206 -4.53 -4.63 9.85
N ALA A 207 -5.59 -4.99 9.12
CA ALA A 207 -6.74 -4.11 8.92
C ALA A 207 -7.60 -3.91 10.19
N LYS A 208 -7.46 -4.77 11.20
CA LYS A 208 -8.14 -4.67 12.51
C LYS A 208 -7.23 -4.02 13.55
N SER A 209 -7.04 -2.71 13.44
CA SER A 209 -6.10 -1.96 14.31
C SER A 209 -6.24 -2.14 15.83
N GLN A 210 -7.44 -2.47 16.33
CA GLN A 210 -7.67 -2.62 17.78
C GLN A 210 -7.02 -3.89 18.36
N ASP A 211 -6.70 -4.86 17.50
CA ASP A 211 -6.15 -6.15 17.90
C ASP A 211 -4.63 -6.23 17.70
N LEU A 212 -4.00 -5.15 17.23
CA LEU A 212 -2.57 -5.13 16.99
C LEU A 212 -1.80 -4.71 18.25
N PRO A 213 -0.74 -5.45 18.64
CA PRO A 213 0.07 -5.13 19.80
C PRO A 213 1.04 -4.00 19.48
N LEU A 214 0.52 -2.81 19.20
CA LEU A 214 1.34 -1.63 18.90
C LEU A 214 2.03 -1.12 20.18
N ALA A 215 3.25 -0.62 20.02
CA ALA A 215 4.01 -0.04 21.12
C ALA A 215 3.27 1.15 21.75
N ALA A 216 3.53 1.39 23.03
CA ALA A 216 2.84 2.43 23.80
C ALA A 216 2.92 3.81 23.11
N GLY A 217 1.77 4.45 22.91
CA GLY A 217 1.64 5.74 22.25
C GLY A 217 1.43 5.67 20.74
N LEU A 218 1.52 4.48 20.13
CA LEU A 218 1.19 4.28 18.71
C LEU A 218 -0.23 3.74 18.53
N VAL A 219 -0.95 4.29 17.56
CA VAL A 219 -2.31 3.84 17.20
C VAL A 219 -2.47 3.89 15.69
N LEU A 220 -3.04 2.84 15.10
CA LEU A 220 -3.52 2.91 13.72
C LEU A 220 -4.92 3.55 13.68
N ALA A 221 -5.00 4.70 13.03
CA ALA A 221 -6.22 5.47 12.85
C ALA A 221 -7.29 4.65 12.13
N ARG A 222 -8.54 5.14 12.18
CA ARG A 222 -9.66 4.54 11.44
C ARG A 222 -9.33 4.36 9.96
N GLU A 223 -9.90 3.32 9.38
CA GLU A 223 -9.77 3.03 7.97
C GLU A 223 -10.38 4.15 7.12
N LEU A 224 -9.55 4.73 6.23
CA LEU A 224 -9.94 5.71 5.23
C LEU A 224 -10.05 5.00 3.89
N ARG A 225 -11.29 4.77 3.44
CA ARG A 225 -11.56 4.06 2.20
C ARG A 225 -11.51 5.01 1.02
N TYR A 226 -10.78 4.61 -0.02
CA TYR A 226 -10.78 5.25 -1.32
C TYR A 226 -11.45 4.32 -2.33
N LEU A 227 -12.52 4.82 -2.95
CA LEU A 227 -13.22 4.17 -4.04
C LEU A 227 -13.05 5.08 -5.25
N LYS A 228 -12.63 4.54 -6.39
CA LYS A 228 -12.40 5.30 -7.63
C LYS A 228 -13.61 6.14 -8.09
N ASP A 229 -14.81 5.83 -7.59
CA ASP A 229 -16.06 6.55 -7.87
C ASP A 229 -16.59 7.41 -6.68
N ALA A 230 -15.87 7.47 -5.56
CA ALA A 230 -16.23 8.30 -4.40
C ALA A 230 -15.26 9.50 -4.30
N GLU A 231 -15.81 10.68 -4.06
CA GLU A 231 -15.05 11.91 -3.79
C GLU A 231 -13.93 11.65 -2.76
N ILE A 232 -12.73 12.17 -3.02
CA ILE A 232 -11.60 12.15 -2.08
C ILE A 232 -12.12 12.65 -0.72
N PRO A 233 -11.99 11.86 0.37
CA PRO A 233 -12.47 12.30 1.67
C PRO A 233 -11.80 13.62 2.05
N THR A 234 -12.59 14.67 2.22
CA THR A 234 -12.09 15.94 2.76
C THR A 234 -11.54 15.67 4.16
N VAL A 235 -10.24 15.88 4.33
CA VAL A 235 -9.56 15.82 5.62
C VAL A 235 -10.23 16.86 6.54
N GLN A 236 -10.87 16.40 7.61
CA GLN A 236 -11.35 17.32 8.64
C GLN A 236 -10.14 17.74 9.51
N PRO A 237 -10.00 19.05 9.81
CA PRO A 237 -8.86 19.60 10.53
C PRO A 237 -8.76 19.12 11.98
#